data_AF-A0A939YRC6-F1
#
_entry.id   AF-A0A939YRC6-F1
#
_cell.length_a   1.000
_cell.length_b   1.000
_cell.length_c   1.000
_cell.angle_alpha   90.00
_cell.angle_beta   90.00
_cell.angle_gamma   90.00
#
_symmetry.space_group_name_H-M   'P 1'
#
loop_
_entity.id
_entity.type
_entity.pdbx_description
1 polymer ?
#
loop_
_entity_poly.entity_id
_entity_poly.type
_entity_poly.pdbx_seq_one_letter_code
_entity_poly.pdbx_strand_id
1 'polypeptide(L)'
;MENPLPTGIKPKFDRKRTLALLIAACVLLVGALTWRILLEKNSLASRIVRELAAHGCTVDASALYQHEHRSGTSIRAMMGEKDMTAAAEVSRAAGFPSDIDRQGEVYCLLAQLENGRVLTVFVVDEQTELAFIQIPDSDEVLPVNAQ
;
A
#
# COMPACT_ATOMS: atom_id res chain seq x y z
N MET A 1 17.53 -9.33 72.44
CA MET A 1 17.69 -8.43 71.28
C MET A 1 17.15 -9.18 70.07
N GLU A 2 15.87 -9.01 69.77
CA GLU A 2 15.28 -9.51 68.53
C GLU A 2 14.52 -8.35 67.90
N ASN A 3 14.99 -7.91 66.75
CA ASN A 3 14.44 -6.80 65.99
C ASN A 3 13.48 -7.41 64.96
N PRO A 4 12.17 -7.11 64.97
CA PRO A 4 11.28 -7.67 63.96
C PRO A 4 11.52 -7.03 62.60
N LEU A 5 11.66 -7.87 61.56
CA LEU A 5 11.84 -7.47 60.17
C LEU A 5 10.66 -6.62 59.65
N PRO A 6 10.91 -5.67 58.73
CA PRO A 6 9.86 -4.85 58.13
C PRO A 6 8.97 -5.70 57.23
N THR A 7 7.67 -5.70 57.56
CA THR A 7 6.60 -6.33 56.78
C THR A 7 6.51 -5.69 55.40
N GLY A 8 6.62 -6.54 54.37
CA GLY A 8 6.60 -6.15 52.97
C GLY A 8 5.36 -5.34 52.59
N ILE A 9 5.59 -4.28 51.82
CA ILE A 9 4.56 -3.44 51.21
C ILE A 9 3.76 -4.31 50.24
N LYS A 10 2.59 -4.80 50.66
CA LYS A 10 1.63 -5.40 49.72
C LYS A 10 0.93 -4.27 48.96
N PRO A 11 1.03 -4.17 47.62
CA PRO A 11 0.25 -3.21 46.87
C PRO A 11 -1.23 -3.55 47.05
N LYS A 12 -1.97 -2.64 47.68
CA LYS A 12 -3.42 -2.74 47.87
C LYS A 12 -4.09 -2.41 46.55
N PHE A 13 -4.14 -3.39 45.66
CA PHE A 13 -4.76 -3.24 44.34
C PHE A 13 -6.28 -3.19 44.52
N ASP A 14 -6.86 -2.00 44.34
CA ASP A 14 -8.28 -1.75 44.49
C ASP A 14 -9.02 -2.42 43.33
N ARG A 15 -9.66 -3.56 43.60
CA ARG A 15 -10.28 -4.47 42.61
C ARG A 15 -11.13 -3.74 41.56
N LYS A 16 -11.80 -2.66 41.97
CA LYS A 16 -12.63 -1.81 41.09
C LYS A 16 -11.80 -1.00 40.09
N ARG A 17 -10.65 -0.46 40.52
CA ARG A 17 -9.71 0.29 39.67
C ARG A 17 -9.01 -0.65 38.68
N THR A 18 -8.64 -1.85 39.12
CA THR A 18 -8.06 -2.89 38.26
C THR A 18 -9.02 -3.33 37.17
N LEU A 19 -10.30 -3.55 37.53
CA LEU A 19 -11.32 -3.94 36.57
C LEU A 19 -11.58 -2.82 35.56
N ALA A 20 -11.67 -1.57 36.01
CA ALA A 20 -11.83 -0.42 35.13
C ALA A 20 -10.66 -0.26 34.15
N LEU A 21 -9.42 -0.45 34.62
CA LEU A 21 -8.22 -0.42 33.77
C LEU A 21 -8.20 -1.57 32.75
N LEU A 22 -8.59 -2.78 33.15
CA LEU A 22 -8.69 -3.93 32.25
C LEU A 22 -9.73 -3.71 31.15
N ILE A 23 -10.90 -3.17 31.51
CA ILE A 23 -11.95 -2.86 30.53
C ILE A 23 -11.46 -1.80 29.54
N ALA A 24 -10.84 -0.72 30.02
CA ALA A 24 -10.28 0.33 29.17
C ALA A 24 -9.21 -0.22 28.22
N ALA A 25 -8.31 -1.08 28.70
CA ALA A 25 -7.29 -1.73 27.88
C ALA A 25 -7.92 -2.63 26.79
N CYS A 26 -8.94 -3.42 27.14
CA CYS A 26 -9.67 -4.23 26.16
C CYS A 26 -10.35 -3.39 25.08
N VAL A 27 -10.99 -2.28 25.46
CA VAL A 27 -11.63 -1.36 24.49
C VAL A 27 -10.59 -0.75 23.55
N LEU A 28 -9.43 -0.31 24.06
CA LEU A 28 -8.34 0.22 23.24
C LEU A 28 -7.77 -0.84 22.27
N LEU A 29 -7.61 -2.08 22.73
CA LEU A 29 -7.16 -3.18 21.87
C LEU A 29 -8.16 -3.47 20.76
N VAL A 30 -9.45 -3.60 21.09
CA VAL A 30 -10.50 -3.82 20.09
C VAL A 30 -10.55 -2.65 19.09
N GLY A 31 -10.46 -1.40 19.57
CA GLY A 31 -10.39 -0.23 18.71
C GLY A 31 -9.17 -0.22 17.79
N ALA A 32 -7.99 -0.62 18.28
CA ALA A 32 -6.79 -0.72 17.46
C ALA A 32 -6.88 -1.84 16.41
N LEU A 33 -7.49 -2.98 16.75
CA LEU A 33 -7.73 -4.08 15.81
C LEU A 33 -8.71 -3.67 14.71
N THR A 34 -9.82 -3.02 15.05
CA THR A 34 -10.80 -2.55 14.05
C THR A 34 -10.22 -1.45 13.17
N TRP A 35 -9.40 -0.55 13.75
CA TRP A 35 -8.68 0.48 13.00
C TRP A 35 -7.67 -0.14 12.02
N ARG A 36 -6.93 -1.16 12.43
CA ARG A 36 -6.03 -1.90 11.54
C ARG A 36 -6.77 -2.55 10.37
N ILE A 37 -7.88 -3.22 10.62
CA ILE A 37 -8.69 -3.87 9.56
C ILE A 37 -9.28 -2.82 8.60
N LEU A 38 -9.66 -1.65 9.10
CA LEU A 38 -10.17 -0.56 8.27
C LEU A 38 -9.07 0.05 7.39
N LEU A 39 -7.86 0.26 7.95
CA LEU A 39 -6.68 0.70 7.21
C LEU A 39 -6.28 -0.30 6.13
N GLU A 40 -6.38 -1.60 6.42
CA GLU A 40 -6.04 -2.66 5.48
C GLU A 40 -7.01 -2.69 4.28
N LYS A 41 -8.32 -2.54 4.54
CA LYS A 41 -9.37 -2.50 3.50
C LYS A 41 -9.37 -1.23 2.64
N ASN A 42 -8.97 -0.11 3.23
CA ASN A 42 -8.83 1.19 2.56
C ASN A 42 -7.40 1.49 2.11
N SER A 43 -6.49 0.51 2.19
CA SER A 43 -5.13 0.69 1.71
C SER A 43 -5.13 1.03 0.23
N LEU A 44 -4.22 1.94 -0.16
CA LEU A 44 -3.99 2.34 -1.54
C LEU A 44 -3.79 1.12 -2.45
N ALA A 45 -3.01 0.12 -1.99
CA ALA A 45 -2.82 -1.15 -2.69
C ALA A 45 -4.15 -1.90 -2.94
N SER A 46 -5.03 -2.01 -1.94
CA SER A 46 -6.33 -2.68 -2.10
C SER A 46 -7.25 -1.97 -3.11
N ARG A 47 -7.18 -0.63 -3.20
CA ARG A 47 -7.93 0.13 -4.20
C ARG A 47 -7.38 -0.12 -5.60
N ILE A 48 -6.07 -0.04 -5.75
CA ILE A 48 -5.38 -0.27 -7.03
C ILE A 48 -5.63 -1.69 -7.54
N VAL A 49 -5.56 -2.70 -6.67
CA VAL A 49 -5.88 -4.09 -7.07
C VAL A 49 -7.30 -4.22 -7.60
N ARG A 50 -8.28 -3.58 -6.94
CA ARG A 50 -9.67 -3.62 -7.41
C ARG A 50 -9.83 -2.94 -8.77
N GLU A 51 -9.13 -1.83 -8.97
CA GLU A 51 -9.11 -1.12 -10.25
C GLU A 51 -8.44 -1.96 -11.34
N LEU A 52 -7.24 -2.47 -11.10
CA LEU A 52 -6.53 -3.39 -12.00
C LEU A 52 -7.39 -4.60 -12.39
N ALA A 53 -8.09 -5.20 -11.43
CA ALA A 53 -9.00 -6.31 -11.68
C ALA A 53 -10.17 -5.93 -12.58
N ALA A 54 -10.70 -4.71 -12.46
CA ALA A 54 -11.72 -4.19 -13.37
C ALA A 54 -11.18 -4.00 -14.80
N HIS A 55 -9.87 -3.78 -14.95
CA HIS A 55 -9.17 -3.69 -16.22
C HIS A 55 -8.57 -5.02 -16.70
N GLY A 56 -8.92 -6.14 -16.06
CA GLY A 56 -8.53 -7.49 -16.49
C GLY A 56 -7.17 -7.98 -15.95
N CYS A 57 -6.60 -7.30 -14.95
CA CYS A 57 -5.35 -7.70 -14.31
C CYS A 57 -5.56 -8.13 -12.85
N THR A 58 -5.29 -9.39 -12.56
CA THR A 58 -5.40 -9.96 -11.21
C THR A 58 -4.04 -10.00 -10.53
N VAL A 59 -3.88 -9.24 -9.46
CA VAL A 59 -2.68 -9.24 -8.61
C VAL A 59 -3.09 -9.14 -7.15
N ASP A 60 -2.35 -9.78 -6.25
CA ASP A 60 -2.60 -9.65 -4.81
C ASP A 60 -2.06 -8.32 -4.28
N ALA A 61 -2.77 -7.69 -3.33
CA ALA A 61 -2.37 -6.40 -2.77
C ALA A 61 -1.03 -6.48 -2.01
N SER A 62 -0.69 -7.64 -1.44
CA SER A 62 0.59 -7.88 -0.79
C SER A 62 1.75 -8.06 -1.78
N ALA A 63 1.45 -8.36 -3.05
CA ALA A 63 2.45 -8.49 -4.10
C ALA A 63 2.85 -7.13 -4.72
N LEU A 64 2.05 -6.09 -4.52
CA LEU A 64 2.39 -4.72 -4.92
C LEU A 64 3.40 -4.13 -3.93
N TYR A 65 4.63 -3.95 -4.39
CA TYR A 65 5.68 -3.27 -3.64
C TYR A 65 5.84 -1.83 -4.16
N GLN A 66 5.94 -0.89 -3.22
CA GLN A 66 6.29 0.49 -3.56
C GLN A 66 7.78 0.55 -3.90
N HIS A 67 8.09 0.86 -5.16
CA HIS A 67 9.46 0.98 -5.65
C HIS A 67 10.01 2.39 -5.42
N GLU A 68 9.21 3.41 -5.77
CA GLU A 68 9.62 4.81 -5.66
C GLU A 68 8.42 5.70 -5.29
N HIS A 69 8.69 6.81 -4.62
CA HIS A 69 7.71 7.86 -4.34
C HIS A 69 8.40 9.23 -4.44
N ARG A 70 7.70 10.18 -5.06
CA ARG A 70 8.11 11.58 -5.10
C ARG A 70 6.89 12.50 -5.02
N SER A 71 7.03 13.54 -4.22
CA SER A 71 6.02 14.58 -4.01
C SER A 71 6.21 15.74 -4.98
N GLY A 72 5.11 16.37 -5.40
CA GLY A 72 5.13 17.58 -6.25
C GLY A 72 5.84 17.40 -7.59
N THR A 73 5.67 16.23 -8.22
CA THR A 73 6.29 15.89 -9.50
C THR A 73 5.29 15.25 -10.45
N SER A 74 5.74 14.93 -11.67
CA SER A 74 5.00 14.10 -12.64
C SER A 74 5.72 12.78 -12.91
N ILE A 75 5.02 11.83 -13.54
CA ILE A 75 5.60 10.55 -13.96
C ILE A 75 6.76 10.80 -14.93
N ARG A 76 6.60 11.70 -15.90
CA ARG A 76 7.67 12.08 -16.84
C ARG A 76 8.92 12.59 -16.11
N ALA A 77 8.74 13.49 -15.14
CA ALA A 77 9.85 14.04 -14.37
C ALA A 77 10.50 13.00 -13.43
N MET A 78 9.71 12.07 -12.87
CA MET A 78 10.23 10.96 -12.08
C MET A 78 11.10 10.01 -12.92
N MET A 79 10.66 9.69 -14.13
CA MET A 79 11.34 8.74 -15.03
C MET A 79 12.52 9.35 -15.79
N GLY A 80 12.70 10.67 -15.73
CA GLY A 80 13.83 11.38 -16.35
C GLY A 80 13.81 11.26 -17.87
N GLU A 81 14.90 10.73 -18.44
CA GLU A 81 15.06 10.57 -19.90
C GLU A 81 14.41 9.30 -20.46
N LYS A 82 13.82 8.44 -19.61
CA LYS A 82 13.21 7.20 -20.08
C LYS A 82 11.95 7.47 -20.90
N ASP A 83 11.88 6.93 -22.11
CA ASP A 83 10.69 7.03 -22.96
C ASP A 83 9.53 6.23 -22.39
N MET A 84 8.45 6.93 -22.03
CA MET A 84 7.21 6.36 -21.49
C MET A 84 6.06 6.37 -22.50
N THR A 85 6.33 6.71 -23.76
CA THR A 85 5.30 6.84 -24.79
C THR A 85 4.57 5.51 -25.03
N ALA A 86 5.31 4.43 -25.27
CA ALA A 86 4.73 3.11 -25.48
C ALA A 86 3.93 2.64 -24.25
N ALA A 87 4.44 2.87 -23.05
CA ALA A 87 3.76 2.53 -21.79
C ALA A 87 2.44 3.30 -21.63
N ALA A 88 2.44 4.60 -21.94
CA ALA A 88 1.25 5.44 -21.91
C ALA A 88 0.22 5.02 -22.97
N GLU A 89 0.66 4.60 -24.15
CA GLU A 89 -0.24 4.10 -25.19
C GLU A 89 -0.92 2.80 -24.80
N VAL A 90 -0.17 1.79 -24.33
CA VAL A 90 -0.76 0.50 -23.93
C VAL A 90 -1.65 0.64 -22.70
N SER A 91 -1.30 1.53 -21.77
CA SER A 91 -2.10 1.79 -20.58
C SER A 91 -3.41 2.51 -20.93
N ARG A 92 -3.36 3.49 -21.83
CA ARG A 92 -4.55 4.19 -22.31
C ARG A 92 -5.48 3.25 -23.06
N ALA A 93 -4.94 2.34 -23.86
CA ALA A 93 -5.71 1.29 -24.52
C ALA A 93 -6.40 0.34 -23.53
N ALA A 94 -5.81 0.13 -22.35
CA ALA A 94 -6.42 -0.63 -21.27
C ALA A 94 -7.47 0.16 -20.45
N GLY A 95 -7.64 1.47 -20.71
CA GLY A 95 -8.67 2.31 -20.11
C GLY A 95 -8.20 3.23 -18.98
N PHE A 96 -6.89 3.33 -18.75
CA PHE A 96 -6.34 4.27 -17.75
C PHE A 96 -6.17 5.68 -18.34
N PRO A 97 -6.20 6.74 -17.51
CA PRO A 97 -6.02 8.12 -17.97
C PRO A 97 -4.71 8.34 -18.73
N SER A 98 -3.61 7.79 -18.23
CA SER A 98 -2.27 7.84 -18.82
C SER A 98 -1.74 9.26 -19.06
N ASP A 99 -2.03 10.21 -18.16
CA ASP A 99 -1.42 11.53 -18.16
C ASP A 99 -0.09 11.51 -17.40
N ILE A 100 1.00 11.34 -18.15
CA ILE A 100 2.36 11.30 -17.58
C ILE A 100 2.88 12.69 -17.16
N ASP A 101 2.16 13.76 -17.49
CA ASP A 101 2.51 15.14 -17.16
C ASP A 101 1.75 15.68 -15.94
N ARG A 102 0.74 14.95 -15.48
CA ARG A 102 -0.02 15.28 -14.27
C ARG A 102 0.92 15.44 -13.08
N GLN A 103 0.78 16.57 -12.40
CA GLN A 103 1.53 16.91 -11.19
C GLN A 103 0.79 16.41 -9.95
N GLY A 104 1.53 15.86 -8.99
CA GLY A 104 0.98 15.46 -7.70
C GLY A 104 1.94 14.63 -6.86
N GLU A 105 1.36 13.86 -5.94
CA GLU A 105 2.06 12.81 -5.20
C GLU A 105 2.13 11.55 -6.06
N VAL A 106 3.33 11.27 -6.60
CA VAL A 106 3.54 10.16 -7.54
C VAL A 106 4.13 8.96 -6.80
N TYR A 107 3.47 7.81 -6.92
CA TYR A 107 3.94 6.51 -6.43
C TYR A 107 4.19 5.57 -7.60
N CYS A 108 5.33 4.90 -7.62
CA CYS A 108 5.64 3.80 -8.52
C CYS A 108 5.51 2.49 -7.73
N LEU A 109 4.54 1.67 -8.11
CA LEU A 109 4.30 0.35 -7.56
C LEU A 109 4.65 -0.71 -8.59
N LEU A 110 5.26 -1.78 -8.13
CA LEU A 110 5.68 -2.90 -8.97
C LEU A 110 5.13 -4.21 -8.38
N ALA A 111 4.86 -5.19 -9.23
CA ALA A 111 4.54 -6.55 -8.80
C ALA A 111 5.11 -7.57 -9.79
N GLN A 112 5.64 -8.67 -9.27
CA GLN A 112 6.08 -9.77 -10.12
C GLN A 112 4.88 -10.66 -10.50
N LEU A 113 4.74 -10.95 -11.78
CA LEU A 113 3.74 -11.86 -12.32
C LEU A 113 4.31 -13.28 -12.45
N GLU A 114 3.44 -14.29 -12.49
CA GLU A 114 3.85 -15.72 -12.50
C GLU A 114 4.72 -16.12 -13.70
N ASN A 115 4.60 -15.41 -14.81
CA ASN A 115 5.38 -15.63 -16.04
C ASN A 115 6.72 -14.88 -16.06
N GLY A 116 7.18 -14.38 -14.91
CA GLY A 116 8.41 -13.61 -14.78
C GLY A 116 8.30 -12.16 -15.27
N ARG A 117 7.15 -11.75 -15.81
CA ARG A 117 6.89 -10.35 -16.19
C ARG A 117 6.71 -9.47 -14.95
N VAL A 118 6.88 -8.16 -15.13
CA VAL A 118 6.71 -7.19 -14.04
C VAL A 118 5.54 -6.28 -14.37
N LEU A 119 4.53 -6.25 -13.50
CA LEU A 119 3.49 -5.24 -13.54
C LEU A 119 4.04 -3.95 -12.95
N THR A 120 3.87 -2.85 -13.67
CA THR A 120 4.29 -1.51 -13.25
C THR A 120 3.08 -0.58 -13.23
N VAL A 121 2.87 0.08 -12.10
CA VAL A 121 1.72 0.95 -11.85
C VAL A 121 2.19 2.27 -11.27
N PHE A 122 1.84 3.38 -11.92
CA PHE A 122 1.99 4.72 -11.38
C PHE A 122 0.67 5.25 -10.88
N VAL A 123 0.73 5.85 -9.70
CA VAL A 123 -0.42 6.43 -9.00
C VAL A 123 -0.10 7.89 -8.76
N VAL A 124 -1.04 8.78 -9.07
CA VAL A 124 -0.91 10.22 -8.80
C VAL A 124 -2.09 10.66 -7.93
N ASP A 125 -1.78 11.18 -6.74
CA ASP A 125 -2.76 11.54 -5.69
C ASP A 125 -3.78 10.42 -5.41
N GLU A 126 -3.29 9.21 -5.14
CA GLU A 126 -4.08 8.00 -4.87
C GLU A 126 -4.95 7.46 -6.03
N GLN A 127 -4.82 8.02 -7.24
CA GLN A 127 -5.51 7.53 -8.44
C GLN A 127 -4.53 6.84 -9.39
N THR A 128 -4.91 5.68 -9.92
CA THR A 128 -4.08 4.99 -10.91
C THR A 128 -4.04 5.80 -12.19
N GLU A 129 -2.86 6.29 -12.54
CA GLU A 129 -2.66 7.15 -13.70
C GLU A 129 -2.13 6.32 -14.88
N LEU A 130 -1.23 5.39 -14.60
CA LEU A 130 -0.57 4.56 -15.61
C LEU A 130 -0.38 3.13 -15.09
N ALA A 131 -0.68 2.13 -15.90
CA ALA A 131 -0.44 0.72 -15.58
C ALA A 131 -0.12 -0.09 -16.84
N PHE A 132 0.94 -0.90 -16.78
CA PHE A 132 1.42 -1.71 -17.90
C PHE A 132 2.28 -2.88 -17.42
N ILE A 133 2.45 -3.89 -18.27
CA ILE A 133 3.31 -5.05 -18.01
C ILE A 133 4.62 -4.90 -18.77
N GLN A 134 5.74 -5.06 -18.08
CA GLN A 134 7.09 -5.06 -18.63
C GLN A 134 7.57 -6.49 -18.83
N ILE A 135 8.18 -6.75 -19.98
CA ILE A 135 8.89 -8.00 -20.25
C ILE A 135 10.36 -7.78 -19.87
N PRO A 136 10.91 -8.51 -18.89
CA PRO A 136 12.33 -8.41 -18.56
C PRO A 136 13.21 -8.68 -19.78
N ASP A 137 14.36 -8.00 -19.86
CA ASP A 137 15.32 -8.12 -20.96
C ASP A 137 14.78 -7.72 -22.35
N SER A 138 13.67 -6.98 -22.38
CA SER A 138 13.06 -6.40 -23.58
C SER A 138 12.61 -4.96 -23.32
N ASP A 139 12.55 -4.15 -24.38
CA ASP A 139 11.93 -2.81 -24.36
C ASP A 139 10.40 -2.88 -24.58
N GLU A 140 9.87 -4.09 -24.74
CA GLU A 140 8.45 -4.32 -24.99
C GLU A 140 7.61 -4.13 -23.72
N VAL A 141 6.49 -3.42 -23.89
CA VAL A 141 5.46 -3.23 -22.87
C VAL A 141 4.13 -3.74 -23.38
N LEU A 142 3.40 -4.42 -22.52
CA LEU A 142 2.09 -5.00 -22.80
C LEU A 142 1.01 -4.29 -21.99
N PRO A 143 -0.23 -4.23 -22.50
CA PRO A 143 -1.36 -3.74 -21.71
C PRO A 143 -1.66 -4.73 -20.57
N VAL A 144 -2.26 -4.22 -19.48
CA VAL A 144 -2.51 -5.06 -18.28
C VAL A 144 -3.53 -6.18 -18.51
N ASN A 145 -4.38 -6.05 -19.53
CA ASN A 145 -5.34 -7.09 -19.93
C ASN A 145 -4.71 -8.22 -20.77
N ALA A 146 -3.40 -8.16 -21.05
CA ALA A 146 -2.64 -9.22 -21.71
C ALA A 146 -1.91 -10.15 -20.71
N GLN A 147 -2.31 -10.09 -19.43
CA GLN A 147 -1.83 -10.96 -18.37
C GLN A 147 -2.09 -12.44 -18.68
#